data_AF-A0A8H6UI88-F1
#
_entry.id   AF-A0A8H6UI88-F1
#
_cell.length_a   1.000
_cell.length_b   1.000
_cell.length_c   1.000
_cell.angle_alpha   90.00
_cell.angle_beta   90.00
_cell.angle_gamma   90.00
#
_symmetry.space_group_name_H-M   'P 1'
#
loop_
_entity.id
_entity.type
_entity.pdbx_description
1 polymer ?
#
loop_
_entity_poly.entity_id
_entity_poly.type
_entity_poly.pdbx_seq_one_letter_code
_entity_poly.pdbx_strand_id
1 'polypeptide(L)'
;MSAATLLYLFQVQWDIIFENPTPIAEILVTPQGNNYLTEYWGLLPFARGNIHIASTDPLQQPTINPNYMMLDWDMQQQIGSGKFIRNLFNTAPMSEYTTGESTPGYNTLPADATDDQWASWINSASRANFHLVGTAAMMPRDMGGVVDTNLMVYGTANVRVVDASVFPFQVCGHLMSTLYAVAERAADIIKGENYVGLFVRRLYGMSKDALEMWLGYADEVEMGILLFICVTYWITVLSIIFYSHVR
;
A
#
# COMPACT_ATOMS: atom_id res chain seq x y z
N MET A 1 -11.22 -12.81 -15.48
CA MET A 1 -11.39 -13.46 -14.16
C MET A 1 -12.80 -14.00 -14.06
N SER A 2 -13.02 -15.19 -13.51
CA SER A 2 -14.37 -15.74 -13.33
C SER A 2 -15.08 -15.09 -12.15
N ALA A 3 -16.42 -15.12 -12.12
CA ALA A 3 -17.19 -14.62 -10.97
C ALA A 3 -16.86 -15.37 -9.68
N ALA A 4 -16.63 -16.68 -9.74
CA ALA A 4 -16.23 -17.50 -8.60
C ALA A 4 -14.86 -17.09 -8.06
N THR A 5 -13.90 -16.82 -8.94
CA THR A 5 -12.58 -16.30 -8.55
C THR A 5 -12.69 -14.93 -7.90
N LEU A 6 -13.47 -14.02 -8.48
CA LEU A 6 -13.65 -12.68 -7.91
C LEU A 6 -14.28 -12.75 -6.52
N LEU A 7 -15.32 -13.58 -6.35
CA LEU A 7 -15.94 -13.82 -5.05
C LEU A 7 -14.94 -14.38 -4.03
N TYR A 8 -14.11 -15.35 -4.44
CA TYR A 8 -13.05 -15.87 -3.57
C TYR A 8 -12.08 -14.77 -3.13
N LEU A 9 -11.63 -13.91 -4.05
CA LEU A 9 -10.73 -12.80 -3.70
C LEU A 9 -11.40 -11.78 -2.76
N PHE A 10 -12.69 -11.52 -2.95
CA PHE A 10 -13.46 -10.70 -2.02
C PHE A 10 -13.60 -11.36 -0.65
N GLN A 11 -13.80 -12.67 -0.58
CA GLN A 11 -13.84 -13.39 0.70
C GLN A 11 -12.50 -13.28 1.44
N VAL A 12 -11.38 -13.53 0.76
CA VAL A 12 -10.04 -13.39 1.35
C VAL A 12 -9.82 -11.99 1.92
N GLN A 13 -10.20 -10.95 1.18
CA GLN A 13 -10.06 -9.57 1.66
C GLN A 13 -11.04 -9.24 2.78
N TRP A 14 -12.25 -9.80 2.75
CA TRP A 14 -13.21 -9.69 3.85
C TRP A 14 -12.62 -10.30 5.13
N ASP A 15 -12.06 -11.51 5.07
CA ASP A 15 -11.48 -12.20 6.23
C ASP A 15 -10.31 -11.37 6.81
N ILE A 16 -9.49 -10.76 5.95
CA ILE A 16 -8.44 -9.84 6.37
C ILE A 16 -9.03 -8.64 7.13
N ILE A 17 -10.10 -8.02 6.63
CA ILE A 17 -10.66 -6.80 7.22
C ILE A 17 -11.42 -7.07 8.53
N PHE A 18 -12.23 -8.14 8.57
CA PHE A 18 -13.26 -8.31 9.59
C PHE A 18 -12.98 -9.46 10.57
N GLU A 19 -12.08 -10.39 10.25
CA GLU A 19 -11.67 -11.49 11.16
C GLU A 19 -10.30 -11.25 11.82
N ASN A 20 -9.56 -10.23 11.38
CA ASN A 20 -8.23 -9.91 11.89
C ASN A 20 -8.14 -8.45 12.38
N PRO A 21 -7.21 -8.11 13.29
CA PRO A 21 -6.99 -6.74 13.73
C PRO A 21 -6.21 -5.93 12.67
N THR A 22 -6.74 -5.85 11.45
CA THR A 22 -6.10 -5.18 10.32
C THR A 22 -6.51 -3.71 10.25
N PRO A 23 -5.56 -2.78 10.09
CA PRO A 23 -5.89 -1.37 9.90
C PRO A 23 -6.64 -1.17 8.58
N ILE A 24 -7.78 -0.49 8.64
CA ILE A 24 -8.64 -0.22 7.46
C ILE A 24 -8.47 1.19 6.90
N ALA A 25 -7.81 2.07 7.67
CA ALA A 25 -7.57 3.45 7.32
C ALA A 25 -6.19 3.89 7.80
N GLU A 26 -5.58 4.79 7.04
CA GLU A 26 -4.40 5.53 7.47
C GLU A 26 -4.79 7.00 7.62
N ILE A 27 -4.32 7.62 8.71
CA ILE A 27 -4.61 9.01 9.05
C ILE A 27 -3.27 9.67 9.36
N LEU A 28 -2.87 10.63 8.53
CA LEU A 28 -1.68 11.42 8.71
C LEU A 28 -2.07 12.78 9.26
N VAL A 29 -1.54 13.12 10.44
CA VAL A 29 -1.68 14.45 11.03
C VAL A 29 -0.31 15.13 11.01
N THR A 30 -0.18 16.21 10.25
CA THR A 30 1.07 16.95 10.10
C THR A 30 0.89 18.41 10.52
N PRO A 31 1.68 18.93 11.47
CA PRO A 31 1.65 20.36 11.78
C PRO A 31 2.18 21.17 10.59
N GLN A 32 1.42 22.18 10.17
CA GLN A 32 1.79 23.12 9.12
C GLN A 32 1.49 24.56 9.57
N GLY A 33 2.53 25.29 9.98
CA GLY A 33 2.38 26.61 10.57
C GLY A 33 1.51 26.55 11.83
N ASN A 34 0.40 27.29 11.83
CA ASN A 34 -0.57 27.32 12.93
C ASN A 34 -1.75 26.35 12.75
N ASN A 35 -1.65 25.41 11.80
CA ASN A 35 -2.71 24.44 11.51
C ASN A 35 -2.19 23.01 11.63
N TYR A 36 -3.11 22.07 11.79
CA TYR A 36 -2.86 20.66 11.52
C TYR A 36 -3.44 20.29 10.16
N LEU A 37 -2.60 19.86 9.23
CA LEU A 37 -3.08 19.22 8.02
C LEU A 37 -3.36 17.76 8.32
N THR A 38 -4.55 17.30 7.92
CA THR A 38 -4.90 15.89 8.02
C THR A 38 -5.19 15.33 6.64
N GLU A 39 -4.44 14.30 6.26
CA GLU A 39 -4.74 13.46 5.11
C GLU A 39 -5.17 12.07 5.59
N TYR A 40 -6.09 11.43 4.88
CA TYR A 40 -6.52 10.09 5.21
C TYR A 40 -7.00 9.33 3.98
N TRP A 41 -6.94 8.01 4.07
CA TRP A 41 -7.44 7.12 3.02
C TRP A 41 -7.80 5.75 3.56
N GLY A 42 -8.70 5.07 2.84
CA GLY A 42 -8.92 3.64 2.96
C GLY A 42 -7.74 2.82 2.49
N LEU A 43 -7.35 1.85 3.31
CA LEU A 43 -6.25 0.94 3.02
C LEU A 43 -6.68 -0.25 2.17
N LEU A 44 -7.90 -0.75 2.34
CA LEU A 44 -8.36 -2.00 1.71
C LEU A 44 -9.71 -1.83 1.00
N PRO A 45 -9.79 -1.01 -0.08
CA PRO A 45 -11.00 -0.91 -0.88
C PRO A 45 -11.27 -2.20 -1.66
N PHE A 46 -12.54 -2.56 -1.84
CA PHE A 46 -12.95 -3.70 -2.65
C PHE A 46 -13.00 -3.37 -4.14
N ALA A 47 -13.14 -2.08 -4.52
CA ALA A 47 -13.13 -1.68 -5.92
C ALA A 47 -11.89 -2.20 -6.67
N ARG A 48 -12.15 -2.71 -7.88
CA ARG A 48 -11.11 -3.12 -8.83
C ARG A 48 -11.31 -2.41 -10.14
N GLY A 49 -10.22 -1.86 -10.66
CA GLY A 49 -10.15 -1.15 -11.91
C GLY A 49 -9.40 -1.91 -13.00
N ASN A 50 -9.02 -1.19 -14.05
CA ASN A 50 -8.15 -1.68 -15.10
C ASN A 50 -7.30 -0.56 -15.71
N ILE A 51 -6.28 -0.98 -16.46
CA ILE A 51 -5.46 -0.14 -17.32
C ILE A 51 -5.25 -0.87 -18.64
N HIS A 52 -5.46 -0.18 -19.76
CA HIS A 52 -5.28 -0.74 -21.09
C HIS A 52 -4.68 0.29 -22.05
N ILE A 53 -3.92 -0.19 -23.03
CA ILE A 53 -3.43 0.66 -24.12
C ILE A 53 -4.62 1.30 -24.85
N ALA A 54 -4.52 2.60 -25.14
CA ALA A 54 -5.51 3.31 -25.95
C ALA A 54 -5.20 3.24 -27.46
N SER A 55 -3.97 2.83 -27.81
CA SER A 55 -3.41 2.82 -29.15
C SER A 55 -2.21 1.89 -29.21
N THR A 56 -1.73 1.59 -30.41
CA THR A 56 -0.46 0.89 -30.65
C THR A 56 0.76 1.81 -30.54
N ASP A 57 0.57 3.13 -30.47
CA ASP A 57 1.65 4.09 -30.20
C ASP A 57 2.06 4.01 -28.71
N PRO A 58 3.29 3.59 -28.39
CA PRO A 58 3.76 3.47 -27.01
C PRO A 58 3.90 4.82 -26.27
N LEU A 59 3.88 5.96 -26.98
CA LEU A 59 3.93 7.29 -26.37
C LEU A 59 2.55 7.82 -25.99
N GLN A 60 1.48 7.20 -26.49
CA GLN A 60 0.12 7.57 -26.14
C GLN A 60 -0.23 7.03 -24.75
N GLN A 61 -0.80 7.90 -23.90
CA GLN A 61 -1.23 7.52 -22.55
C GLN A 61 -2.28 6.41 -22.59
N PRO A 62 -2.21 5.42 -21.68
CA PRO A 62 -3.22 4.37 -21.58
C PRO A 62 -4.54 4.92 -21.02
N THR A 63 -5.62 4.16 -21.22
CA THR A 63 -6.87 4.39 -20.49
C THR A 63 -6.74 3.75 -19.12
N ILE A 64 -6.91 4.56 -18.07
CA ILE A 64 -6.82 4.14 -16.67
C ILE A 64 -8.17 4.36 -16.03
N ASN A 65 -8.78 3.29 -15.51
CA ASN A 65 -10.01 3.39 -14.74
C ASN A 65 -9.88 2.59 -13.44
N PRO A 66 -9.55 3.23 -12.31
CA PRO A 66 -9.45 2.57 -11.01
C PRO A 66 -10.80 2.15 -10.40
N ASN A 67 -11.93 2.63 -10.93
CA ASN A 67 -13.27 2.44 -10.34
C ASN A 67 -13.37 2.90 -8.88
N TYR A 68 -12.82 4.06 -8.54
CA TYR A 68 -12.90 4.61 -7.18
C TYR A 68 -14.34 4.65 -6.67
N MET A 69 -14.54 4.22 -5.41
CA MET A 69 -15.84 4.21 -4.73
C MET A 69 -16.93 3.38 -5.42
N MET A 70 -16.56 2.37 -6.23
CA MET A 70 -17.52 1.51 -6.94
C MET A 70 -18.33 0.62 -5.98
N LEU A 71 -17.76 0.24 -4.83
CA LEU A 71 -18.39 -0.63 -3.84
C LEU A 71 -18.73 0.19 -2.60
N ASP A 72 -19.91 -0.04 -2.02
CA ASP A 72 -20.43 0.77 -0.90
C ASP A 72 -19.46 0.85 0.29
N TRP A 73 -18.76 -0.26 0.59
CA TRP A 73 -17.74 -0.32 1.63
C TRP A 73 -16.67 0.77 1.47
N ASP A 74 -16.23 1.03 0.23
CA ASP A 74 -15.14 1.95 -0.05
C ASP A 74 -15.51 3.38 0.36
N MET A 75 -16.76 3.77 0.12
CA MET A 75 -17.29 5.06 0.55
C MET A 75 -17.57 5.07 2.06
N GLN A 76 -18.21 4.03 2.60
CA GLN A 76 -18.53 3.93 4.03
C GLN A 76 -17.28 4.02 4.91
N GLN A 77 -16.20 3.35 4.50
CA GLN A 77 -14.93 3.39 5.22
C GLN A 77 -14.36 4.81 5.23
N GLN A 78 -14.40 5.55 4.11
CA GLN A 78 -13.92 6.93 4.04
C GLN A 78 -14.77 7.89 4.88
N ILE A 79 -16.09 7.73 4.87
CA ILE A 79 -17.00 8.50 5.74
C ILE A 79 -16.67 8.23 7.21
N GLY A 80 -16.48 6.96 7.59
CA GLY A 80 -16.10 6.55 8.93
C GLY A 80 -14.78 7.20 9.38
N SER A 81 -13.76 7.19 8.51
CA SER A 81 -12.48 7.85 8.77
C SER A 81 -12.61 9.36 8.93
N GLY A 82 -13.37 10.04 8.05
CA GLY A 82 -13.60 11.48 8.15
C GLY A 82 -14.31 11.88 9.45
N LYS A 83 -15.36 11.14 9.84
CA LYS A 83 -16.06 11.33 11.11
C LYS A 83 -15.16 11.06 12.32
N PHE A 84 -14.33 10.01 12.25
CA PHE A 84 -13.36 9.69 13.30
C PHE A 84 -12.35 10.84 13.50
N ILE A 85 -11.81 11.39 12.41
CA ILE A 85 -10.86 12.52 12.45
C ILE A 85 -11.52 13.74 13.09
N ARG A 86 -12.74 14.08 12.68
CA ARG A 86 -13.50 15.17 13.29
C ARG A 86 -13.67 14.94 14.79
N ASN A 87 -14.01 13.72 15.22
CA ASN A 87 -14.11 13.40 16.64
C ASN A 87 -12.76 13.48 17.37
N LEU A 88 -11.67 13.02 16.75
CA LEU A 88 -10.31 13.08 17.30
C LEU A 88 -9.92 14.51 17.65
N PHE A 89 -10.13 15.47 16.75
CA PHE A 89 -9.80 16.88 17.01
C PHE A 89 -10.74 17.57 18.01
N ASN A 90 -11.94 17.03 18.24
CA ASN A 90 -12.86 17.52 19.28
C ASN A 90 -12.66 16.84 20.64
N THR A 91 -11.74 15.87 20.75
CA THR A 91 -11.51 15.10 21.98
C THR A 91 -10.25 15.58 22.70
N ALA A 92 -10.29 15.70 24.03
CA ALA A 92 -9.11 16.06 24.82
C ALA A 92 -8.06 14.94 24.82
N PRO A 93 -6.74 15.26 24.81
CA PRO A 93 -6.16 16.61 24.89
C PRO A 93 -6.04 17.31 23.54
N MET A 94 -6.35 16.64 22.41
CA MET A 94 -6.19 17.21 21.07
C MET A 94 -7.02 18.50 20.89
N SER A 95 -8.23 18.53 21.43
CA SER A 95 -9.12 19.69 21.41
C SER A 95 -8.54 20.94 22.07
N GLU A 96 -7.56 20.79 22.98
CA GLU A 96 -6.89 21.92 23.64
C GLU A 96 -5.91 22.65 22.69
N TYR A 97 -5.50 21.99 21.60
CA TYR A 97 -4.53 22.49 20.64
C TYR A 97 -5.14 22.95 19.32
N THR A 98 -6.46 22.89 19.17
CA THR A 98 -7.18 23.34 17.97
C THR A 98 -8.24 24.38 18.32
N THR A 99 -8.45 25.34 17.43
CA THR A 99 -9.53 26.34 17.55
C THR A 99 -10.79 25.94 16.77
N GLY A 100 -10.76 24.79 16.09
CA GLY A 100 -11.87 24.25 15.32
C GLY A 100 -11.43 23.63 13.99
N GLU A 101 -12.39 23.04 13.28
CA GLU A 101 -12.17 22.45 11.96
C GLU A 101 -12.26 23.51 10.86
N SER A 102 -11.22 23.64 10.05
CA SER A 102 -11.18 24.54 8.90
C SER A 102 -11.71 23.90 7.61
N THR A 103 -11.41 22.63 7.37
CA THR A 103 -11.81 21.87 6.19
C THR A 103 -12.34 20.49 6.61
N PRO A 104 -13.52 20.06 6.14
CA PRO A 104 -14.51 20.81 5.35
C PRO A 104 -15.10 22.03 6.06
N GLY A 105 -15.04 22.04 7.39
CA GLY A 105 -15.68 23.04 8.24
C GLY A 105 -17.19 22.81 8.36
N TYR A 106 -17.78 23.27 9.46
CA TYR A 106 -19.18 23.02 9.80
C TYR A 106 -20.21 23.77 8.91
N ASN A 107 -19.77 24.79 8.16
CA ASN A 107 -20.61 25.45 7.16
C ASN A 107 -20.82 24.57 5.91
N THR A 108 -19.83 23.74 5.58
CA THR A 108 -19.88 22.83 4.43
C THR A 108 -20.47 21.48 4.83
N LEU A 109 -19.99 20.93 5.95
CA LEU A 109 -20.45 19.68 6.54
C LEU A 109 -20.83 19.90 8.00
N PRO A 110 -22.13 20.18 8.29
CA PRO A 110 -22.65 20.37 9.64
C PRO A 110 -22.30 19.22 10.60
N ALA A 111 -22.42 19.47 11.90
CA ALA A 111 -22.10 18.46 12.91
C ALA A 111 -22.99 17.22 12.82
N ASP A 112 -24.23 17.39 12.39
CA ASP A 112 -25.25 16.36 12.15
C ASP A 112 -25.34 15.94 10.66
N ALA A 113 -24.30 16.21 9.87
CA ALA A 113 -24.28 15.84 8.45
C ALA A 113 -24.51 14.33 8.24
N THR A 114 -25.43 14.03 7.34
CA THR A 114 -25.77 12.66 6.91
C THR A 114 -24.63 12.03 6.11
N ASP A 115 -24.65 10.69 5.99
CA ASP A 115 -23.67 9.95 5.19
C ASP A 115 -23.68 10.39 3.72
N ASP A 116 -24.83 10.74 3.17
CA ASP A 116 -24.95 11.26 1.79
C ASP A 116 -24.25 12.61 1.62
N GLN A 117 -24.35 13.50 2.62
CA GLN A 117 -23.61 14.77 2.61
C GLN A 117 -22.10 14.53 2.69
N TRP A 118 -21.66 13.61 3.56
CA TRP A 118 -20.26 13.20 3.63
C TRP A 118 -19.77 12.60 2.31
N ALA A 119 -20.54 11.69 1.71
CA ALA A 119 -20.22 11.08 0.43
C ALA A 119 -20.08 12.12 -0.70
N SER A 120 -21.01 13.08 -0.75
CA SER A 120 -20.96 14.18 -1.72
C SER A 120 -19.69 15.01 -1.55
N TRP A 121 -19.31 15.34 -0.31
CA TRP A 121 -18.09 16.10 -0.06
C TRP A 121 -16.83 15.29 -0.41
N ILE A 122 -16.75 14.02 0.00
CA ILE A 122 -15.63 13.12 -0.32
C ILE A 122 -15.46 12.98 -1.83
N ASN A 123 -16.55 12.80 -2.59
CA ASN A 123 -16.48 12.74 -4.04
C ASN A 123 -15.91 14.02 -4.68
N SER A 124 -16.21 15.19 -4.09
CA SER A 124 -15.70 16.48 -4.59
C SER A 124 -14.26 16.80 -4.18
N ALA A 125 -13.81 16.26 -3.04
CA ALA A 125 -12.54 16.61 -2.42
C ALA A 125 -11.45 15.53 -2.55
N SER A 126 -11.84 14.30 -2.88
CA SER A 126 -10.90 13.17 -2.97
C SER A 126 -9.97 13.28 -4.18
N ARG A 127 -8.80 12.67 -4.01
CA ARG A 127 -7.79 12.48 -5.07
C ARG A 127 -7.29 11.04 -5.03
N ALA A 128 -6.59 10.63 -6.09
CA ALA A 128 -5.84 9.39 -6.05
C ALA A 128 -4.78 9.41 -4.93
N ASN A 129 -4.65 8.30 -4.21
CA ASN A 129 -3.57 8.09 -3.23
C ASN A 129 -2.26 7.60 -3.88
N PHE A 130 -2.26 7.40 -5.20
CA PHE A 130 -1.09 6.98 -5.98
C PHE A 130 -0.48 5.61 -5.60
N HIS A 131 -1.25 4.74 -4.95
CA HIS A 131 -0.87 3.37 -4.62
C HIS A 131 -1.62 2.34 -5.50
N LEU A 132 -1.47 2.41 -6.82
CA LEU A 132 -2.09 1.45 -7.74
C LEU A 132 -1.28 0.14 -7.81
N VAL A 133 -1.95 -1.00 -7.69
CA VAL A 133 -1.34 -2.34 -7.64
C VAL A 133 -2.13 -3.35 -8.49
N GLY A 134 -1.55 -4.51 -8.75
CA GLY A 134 -2.29 -5.69 -9.23
C GLY A 134 -2.58 -5.78 -10.73
N THR A 135 -2.04 -4.86 -11.53
CA THR A 135 -2.21 -4.85 -13.01
C THR A 135 -1.50 -6.01 -13.71
N ALA A 136 -0.54 -6.65 -13.05
CA ALA A 136 0.15 -7.88 -13.46
C ALA A 136 0.26 -8.86 -12.28
N ALA A 137 -0.86 -9.09 -11.60
CA ALA A 137 -0.89 -9.78 -10.31
C ALA A 137 -0.20 -11.15 -10.27
N MET A 138 0.56 -11.38 -9.20
CA MET A 138 1.15 -12.66 -8.84
C MET A 138 0.09 -13.56 -8.21
N MET A 139 -0.54 -14.40 -9.01
CA MET A 139 -1.61 -15.35 -8.62
C MET A 139 -1.60 -16.58 -9.54
N PRO A 140 -2.32 -17.66 -9.19
CA PRO A 140 -2.56 -18.76 -10.13
C PRO A 140 -3.16 -18.27 -11.45
N ARG A 141 -2.71 -18.84 -12.57
CA ARG A 141 -3.11 -18.41 -13.92
C ARG A 141 -4.61 -18.59 -14.18
N ASP A 142 -5.18 -19.69 -13.69
CA ASP A 142 -6.60 -20.01 -13.76
C ASP A 142 -7.48 -19.04 -12.94
N MET A 143 -6.88 -18.37 -11.95
CA MET A 143 -7.48 -17.28 -11.19
C MET A 143 -7.25 -15.88 -11.80
N GLY A 144 -6.64 -15.81 -12.99
CA GLY A 144 -6.36 -14.54 -13.68
C GLY A 144 -5.05 -13.87 -13.24
N GLY A 145 -4.13 -14.60 -12.63
CA GLY A 145 -2.76 -14.13 -12.42
C GLY A 145 -2.00 -13.93 -13.74
N VAL A 146 -1.07 -12.97 -13.75
CA VAL A 146 -0.22 -12.64 -14.89
C VAL A 146 1.20 -13.19 -14.72
N VAL A 147 1.69 -13.21 -13.47
CA VAL A 147 2.99 -13.80 -13.13
C VAL A 147 2.85 -14.93 -12.12
N ASP A 148 3.77 -15.89 -12.15
CA ASP A 148 3.89 -16.97 -11.16
C ASP A 148 4.61 -16.50 -9.88
N THR A 149 4.82 -17.42 -8.92
CA THR A 149 5.52 -17.13 -7.64
C THR A 149 7.00 -16.79 -7.80
N ASN A 150 7.57 -17.02 -8.99
CA ASN A 150 8.91 -16.60 -9.38
C ASN A 150 8.87 -15.26 -10.14
N LEU A 151 7.72 -14.59 -10.23
CA LEU A 151 7.52 -13.36 -10.99
C LEU A 151 7.67 -13.54 -12.51
N MET A 152 7.65 -14.77 -13.02
CA MET A 152 7.71 -15.07 -14.45
C MET A 152 6.34 -14.86 -15.09
N VAL A 153 6.29 -14.10 -16.19
CA VAL A 153 5.06 -13.88 -16.95
C VAL A 153 4.62 -15.21 -17.57
N TYR A 154 3.38 -15.62 -17.31
CA TYR A 154 2.85 -16.88 -17.83
C TYR A 154 2.91 -16.92 -19.35
N GLY A 155 3.41 -18.03 -19.90
CA GLY A 155 3.58 -18.21 -21.35
C GLY A 155 4.88 -17.66 -21.91
N THR A 156 5.76 -17.11 -21.07
CA THR A 156 7.12 -16.69 -21.45
C THR A 156 8.16 -17.58 -20.79
N ALA A 157 9.38 -17.61 -21.34
CA ALA A 157 10.50 -18.37 -20.78
C ALA A 157 11.39 -17.55 -19.83
N ASN A 158 11.41 -16.23 -20.01
CA ASN A 158 12.42 -15.36 -19.41
C ASN A 158 11.97 -13.90 -19.20
N VAL A 159 10.66 -13.61 -19.22
CA VAL A 159 10.13 -12.25 -18.96
C VAL A 159 9.55 -12.20 -17.56
N ARG A 160 9.94 -11.20 -16.78
CA ARG A 160 9.45 -11.00 -15.40
C ARG A 160 8.89 -9.60 -15.22
N VAL A 161 7.98 -9.44 -14.26
CA VAL A 161 7.49 -8.14 -13.77
C VAL A 161 7.94 -7.99 -12.32
N VAL A 162 8.59 -6.89 -11.98
CA VAL A 162 9.13 -6.63 -10.63
C VAL A 162 8.84 -5.19 -10.23
N ASP A 163 7.57 -4.91 -9.95
CA ASP A 163 7.05 -3.63 -9.48
C ASP A 163 5.70 -3.82 -8.77
N ALA A 164 4.98 -2.74 -8.47
CA ALA A 164 3.69 -2.77 -7.77
C ALA A 164 2.59 -3.56 -8.49
N SER A 165 2.74 -3.78 -9.81
CA SER A 165 1.78 -4.52 -10.62
C SER A 165 1.59 -5.95 -10.14
N VAL A 166 2.58 -6.54 -9.46
CA VAL A 166 2.52 -7.96 -9.03
C VAL A 166 1.77 -8.17 -7.72
N PHE A 167 1.47 -7.14 -6.94
CA PHE A 167 0.76 -7.31 -5.68
C PHE A 167 -0.71 -7.70 -5.95
N PRO A 168 -1.20 -8.86 -5.46
CA PRO A 168 -2.57 -9.32 -5.73
C PRO A 168 -3.63 -8.54 -4.93
N PHE A 169 -3.22 -7.92 -3.83
CA PHE A 169 -4.03 -7.09 -2.94
C PHE A 169 -3.24 -5.86 -2.50
N GLN A 170 -3.95 -4.83 -2.03
CA GLN A 170 -3.33 -3.66 -1.42
C GLN A 170 -2.67 -4.01 -0.09
N VAL A 171 -1.64 -3.24 0.29
CA VAL A 171 -0.98 -3.34 1.60
C VAL A 171 -1.33 -2.13 2.48
N CYS A 172 -1.23 -2.31 3.79
CA CYS A 172 -1.68 -1.33 4.77
C CYS A 172 -0.71 -0.15 5.02
N GLY A 173 0.38 -0.04 4.26
CA GLY A 173 1.37 1.02 4.44
C GLY A 173 1.89 1.57 3.12
N HIS A 174 2.81 2.53 3.20
CA HIS A 174 3.45 3.10 2.03
C HIS A 174 4.23 2.04 1.22
N LEU A 175 3.96 1.98 -0.09
CA LEU A 175 4.43 0.90 -0.96
C LEU A 175 5.94 0.73 -1.04
N MET A 176 6.71 1.81 -0.83
CA MET A 176 8.16 1.84 -1.05
C MET A 176 8.90 0.71 -0.33
N SER A 177 8.63 0.50 0.96
CA SER A 177 9.32 -0.51 1.76
C SER A 177 9.02 -1.93 1.26
N THR A 178 7.75 -2.22 0.99
CA THR A 178 7.33 -3.53 0.45
C THR A 178 7.87 -3.77 -0.96
N LEU A 179 7.91 -2.73 -1.80
CA LEU A 179 8.48 -2.83 -3.15
C LEU A 179 9.97 -3.15 -3.11
N TYR A 180 10.75 -2.51 -2.24
CA TYR A 180 12.16 -2.85 -2.08
C TYR A 180 12.34 -4.29 -1.61
N ALA A 181 11.55 -4.75 -0.64
CA ALA A 181 11.62 -6.14 -0.17
C ALA A 181 11.30 -7.14 -1.29
N VAL A 182 10.27 -6.87 -2.12
CA VAL A 182 9.92 -7.71 -3.26
C VAL A 182 10.99 -7.68 -4.35
N ALA A 183 11.57 -6.51 -4.64
CA ALA A 183 12.65 -6.37 -5.62
C ALA A 183 13.93 -7.11 -5.19
N GLU A 184 14.30 -7.05 -3.91
CA GLU A 184 15.43 -7.82 -3.36
C GLU A 184 15.18 -9.33 -3.48
N ARG A 185 13.99 -9.79 -3.07
CA ARG A 185 13.61 -11.20 -3.23
C ARG A 185 13.62 -11.64 -4.70
N ALA A 186 13.16 -10.78 -5.61
CA ALA A 186 13.20 -11.04 -7.05
C ALA A 186 14.64 -11.18 -7.57
N ALA A 187 15.56 -10.34 -7.09
CA ALA A 187 16.97 -10.39 -7.47
C ALA A 187 17.61 -11.74 -7.07
N ASP A 188 17.29 -12.25 -5.88
CA ASP A 188 17.78 -13.56 -5.43
C ASP A 188 17.19 -14.70 -6.27
N ILE A 189 15.88 -14.67 -6.56
CA ILE A 189 15.23 -15.63 -7.48
C ILE A 189 15.90 -15.61 -8.87
N ILE A 190 16.24 -14.43 -9.40
CA ILE A 190 16.87 -14.27 -10.72
C ILE A 190 18.30 -14.83 -10.73
N LYS A 191 19.05 -14.66 -9.63
CA LYS A 191 20.39 -15.23 -9.46
C LYS A 191 20.39 -16.74 -9.20
N GLY A 192 19.23 -17.31 -8.87
CA GLY A 192 19.13 -18.71 -8.43
C GLY A 192 19.59 -18.91 -6.98
N GLU A 193 19.57 -17.85 -6.17
CA GLU A 193 19.93 -17.87 -4.75
C GLU A 193 18.67 -18.17 -3.91
N ASN A 194 18.65 -19.31 -3.21
CA ASN A 194 17.47 -19.80 -2.48
C ASN A 194 17.44 -19.43 -0.98
N TYR A 195 18.12 -18.37 -0.54
CA TYR A 195 18.30 -18.12 0.90
C TYR A 195 17.62 -16.84 1.40
N VAL A 196 16.66 -17.05 2.32
CA VAL A 196 15.95 -16.01 3.10
C VAL A 196 16.90 -15.17 4.00
N GLY A 197 18.18 -15.56 4.14
CA GLY A 197 19.18 -14.89 4.98
C GLY A 197 20.01 -13.78 4.31
N LEU A 198 19.83 -13.52 3.02
CA LEU A 198 20.69 -12.58 2.27
C LEU A 198 20.49 -11.11 2.64
N PHE A 199 19.30 -10.72 3.11
CA PHE A 199 19.01 -9.35 3.56
C PHE A 199 19.92 -8.93 4.73
N VAL A 200 20.01 -9.76 5.77
CA VAL A 200 20.92 -9.54 6.91
C VAL A 200 22.38 -9.59 6.45
N ARG A 201 22.70 -10.51 5.53
CA ARG A 201 24.06 -10.70 5.02
C ARG A 201 24.59 -9.47 4.26
N ARG A 202 23.75 -8.83 3.44
CA ARG A 202 24.10 -7.61 2.67
C ARG A 202 24.08 -6.34 3.53
N LEU A 203 23.12 -6.18 4.44
CA LEU A 203 23.04 -5.01 5.32
C LEU A 203 24.22 -4.93 6.31
N TYR A 204 24.63 -6.07 6.85
CA TYR A 204 25.66 -6.13 7.90
C TYR A 204 27.02 -6.64 7.40
N GLY A 205 27.19 -6.93 6.10
CA GLY A 205 28.43 -7.46 5.53
C GLY A 205 28.86 -8.81 6.14
N MET A 206 27.91 -9.60 6.65
CA MET A 206 28.21 -10.82 7.41
C MET A 206 28.62 -11.98 6.48
N SER A 207 29.57 -12.81 6.92
CA SER A 207 29.83 -14.09 6.26
C SER A 207 28.66 -15.05 6.49
N LYS A 208 28.55 -16.12 5.67
CA LYS A 208 27.50 -17.14 5.81
C LYS A 208 27.56 -17.77 7.21
N ASP A 209 28.76 -18.10 7.66
CA ASP A 209 29.04 -18.72 8.95
C ASP A 209 28.66 -17.79 10.12
N ALA A 210 28.91 -16.48 9.98
CA ALA A 210 28.53 -15.49 10.98
C ALA A 210 27.00 -15.34 11.11
N LEU A 211 26.27 -15.46 9.99
CA LEU A 211 24.81 -15.39 9.97
C LEU A 211 24.19 -16.64 10.60
N GLU A 212 24.68 -17.84 10.25
CA GLU A 212 24.20 -19.10 10.82
C GLU A 212 24.45 -19.16 12.34
N MET A 213 25.56 -18.60 12.81
CA MET A 213 25.84 -18.45 14.24
C MET A 213 24.88 -17.46 14.92
N TRP A 214 24.49 -16.38 14.25
CA TRP A 214 23.55 -15.37 14.78
C TRP A 214 22.11 -15.88 14.81
N LEU A 215 21.66 -16.55 13.74
CA LEU A 215 20.33 -17.15 13.63
C LEU A 215 20.15 -18.32 14.62
N GLY A 216 21.22 -18.98 15.03
CA GLY A 216 21.19 -19.99 16.09
C GLY A 216 20.92 -19.43 17.50
N TYR A 217 20.97 -18.10 17.67
CA TYR A 217 20.75 -17.41 18.95
C TYR A 217 19.47 -16.54 19.00
N ALA A 218 18.86 -16.23 17.86
CA ALA A 218 17.71 -15.32 17.79
C ALA A 218 16.39 -16.11 17.74
N ASP A 219 15.53 -15.92 18.74
CA ASP A 219 14.16 -16.42 18.69
C ASP A 219 13.35 -15.65 17.62
N GLU A 220 12.40 -16.33 16.96
CA GLU A 220 11.63 -15.80 15.80
C GLU A 220 10.98 -14.42 16.04
N VAL A 221 10.74 -14.06 17.30
CA VAL A 221 10.13 -12.80 17.74
C VAL A 221 11.10 -11.60 17.60
N GLU A 222 12.40 -11.78 17.84
CA GLU A 222 13.39 -10.70 17.72
C GLU A 222 13.66 -10.32 16.25
N MET A 223 13.60 -11.31 15.35
CA MET A 223 13.78 -11.09 13.91
C MET A 223 12.67 -10.23 13.29
N GLY A 224 11.43 -10.38 13.76
CA GLY A 224 10.30 -9.56 13.31
C GLY A 224 10.37 -8.10 13.77
N ILE A 225 10.89 -7.85 14.97
CA ILE A 225 11.01 -6.51 15.56
C ILE A 225 12.14 -5.69 14.90
N LEU A 226 13.26 -6.32 14.56
CA LEU A 226 14.38 -5.63 13.89
C LEU A 226 14.06 -5.19 12.45
N LEU A 227 13.29 -5.97 11.69
CA LEU A 227 12.87 -5.58 10.33
C LEU A 227 11.98 -4.33 10.35
N PHE A 228 11.17 -4.15 11.40
CA PHE A 228 10.29 -2.99 11.56
C PHE A 228 11.04 -1.71 11.97
N ILE A 229 12.12 -1.85 12.77
CA ILE A 229 12.96 -0.73 13.22
C ILE A 229 13.89 -0.23 12.09
N CYS A 230 14.39 -1.10 11.22
CA CYS A 230 15.28 -0.68 10.12
C CYS A 230 14.56 0.10 9.01
N VAL A 231 13.29 -0.19 8.72
CA VAL A 231 12.52 0.52 7.68
C VAL A 231 12.10 1.93 8.14
N THR A 232 11.89 2.13 9.44
CA THR A 232 11.46 3.42 10.00
C THR A 232 12.62 4.42 10.16
N TYR A 233 13.86 3.97 10.39
CA TYR A 233 15.01 4.87 10.58
C TYR A 233 15.64 5.44 9.30
N TRP A 234 15.35 4.88 8.13
CA TRP A 234 15.89 5.37 6.84
C TRP A 234 14.99 6.38 6.12
N ILE A 235 13.79 6.64 6.61
CA ILE A 235 12.85 7.60 5.97
C ILE A 235 13.30 9.07 6.16
N THR A 236 14.26 9.36 7.05
CA THR A 236 14.67 10.75 7.33
C THR A 236 15.97 11.19 6.65
N VAL A 237 16.76 10.31 6.02
CA VAL A 237 18.02 10.73 5.39
C VAL A 237 18.25 10.06 4.04
N LEU A 238 18.54 10.90 3.05
CA LEU A 238 19.07 10.63 1.70
C LEU A 238 18.06 10.58 0.54
N SER A 239 17.58 11.77 0.20
CA SER A 239 17.68 12.26 -1.18
C SER A 239 19.16 12.31 -1.61
N ILE A 240 19.69 11.30 -2.29
CA ILE A 240 20.92 11.44 -3.10
C ILE A 240 20.71 10.83 -4.48
N ILE A 241 20.69 11.74 -5.45
CA ILE A 241 20.80 11.54 -6.89
C ILE A 241 22.13 10.85 -7.20
N PHE A 242 22.12 9.78 -8.00
CA PHE A 242 23.32 9.33 -8.71
C PHE A 242 23.14 9.47 -10.23
N TYR A 243 23.84 10.46 -10.78
CA TYR A 243 24.26 10.47 -12.18
C TYR A 243 25.50 9.57 -12.29
N SER A 244 25.49 8.57 -13.18
CA SER A 244 26.73 7.89 -13.59
C SER A 244 27.07 8.31 -15.02
N HIS A 245 28.14 9.09 -15.16
CA HIS A 245 28.81 9.31 -16.43
C HIS A 245 29.45 8.00 -16.89
N VAL A 246 29.24 7.71 -18.18
CA VAL A 246 29.92 6.70 -18.98
C VAL A 246 31.41 7.03 -19.08
N ARG A 247 32.26 6.06 -18.74
CA ARG A 247 33.36 5.56 -19.59
C ARG A 247 33.86 4.22 -19.05
#